data_AF-A0A4W3GDU4-F1
#
_entry.id   AF-A0A4W3GDU4-F1
#
_cell.length_a   1.000
_cell.length_b   1.000
_cell.length_c   1.000
_cell.angle_alpha   90.00
_cell.angle_beta   90.00
_cell.angle_gamma   90.00
#
_symmetry.space_group_name_H-M   'P 1'
#
loop_
_entity.id
_entity.type
_entity.pdbx_description
1 polymer ?
#
loop_
_entity_poly.entity_id
_entity_poly.type
_entity_poly.pdbx_seq_one_letter_code
_entity_poly.pdbx_strand_id
1 'polypeptide(L)'
;MCFNPSYCWILCCTLEPIFKHPEHKQPPPKTITQLYSSYIYNILKNHPRATESPREIMGRAGEMAYEGICNRTIVFDDDHFSHHHLEPSTFISGFMMEILEKDDGGRRVVYTFPHLTVQEFVAALARYLSPVRRDLHKLLHQVHKESDGRFEIFLRFVVGLSWPHTARQLEEILGPLHNASVCEAISWLKMNIEAAIKQSGSEGGKRKLLNMMYYLFESQNNTLAQVTLGAVGTLDFSGFTLNPLDCAVLSHVLQLCDNIETLNLYHCNIGAEGIQRLVPALHKYRELRFVLIDGFSQKPGEYQPVSEVCGSSGNILTYRQSVSLGENSQHNLAINDPQY
;
A
#
# COMPACT_ATOMS: atom_id res chain seq x y z
N MET A 1 7.48 -3.61 7.90
CA MET A 1 7.34 -2.30 8.58
C MET A 1 8.15 -2.25 9.88
N CYS A 2 8.11 -3.27 10.76
CA CYS A 2 8.77 -3.24 12.08
C CYS A 2 10.31 -3.26 12.11
N PHE A 3 11.00 -3.09 10.98
CA PHE A 3 12.46 -2.97 10.97
C PHE A 3 12.95 -1.53 11.25
N ASN A 4 12.05 -0.54 11.22
CA ASN A 4 12.33 0.84 11.63
C ASN A 4 11.56 1.14 12.94
N PRO A 5 12.24 1.60 14.02
CA PRO A 5 11.64 1.86 15.33
C PRO A 5 10.44 2.82 15.33
N SER A 6 10.45 3.84 14.45
CA SER A 6 9.32 4.78 14.33
C SER A 6 8.05 4.07 13.86
N TYR A 7 8.16 3.07 12.99
CA TYR A 7 6.99 2.26 12.61
C TYR A 7 6.51 1.36 13.75
N CYS A 8 7.42 0.84 14.60
CA CYS A 8 7.02 0.06 15.77
C CYS A 8 6.19 0.91 16.73
N TRP A 9 6.63 2.15 16.99
CA TRP A 9 5.87 3.10 17.82
C TRP A 9 4.48 3.37 17.25
N ILE A 10 4.40 3.72 15.96
CA ILE A 10 3.12 3.96 15.26
C ILE A 10 2.21 2.72 15.34
N LEU A 11 2.76 1.52 15.12
CA LEU A 11 2.02 0.26 15.23
C LEU A 11 1.48 0.04 16.65
N CYS A 12 2.29 0.26 17.67
CA CYS A 12 1.86 0.15 19.06
C CYS A 12 0.72 1.13 19.37
N CYS A 13 0.87 2.42 19.02
CA CYS A 13 -0.17 3.43 19.23
C CYS A 13 -1.46 3.11 18.47
N THR A 14 -1.37 2.52 17.28
CA THR A 14 -2.55 2.14 16.49
C THR A 14 -3.24 0.88 17.00
N LEU A 15 -2.48 -0.15 17.39
CA LEU A 15 -3.02 -1.45 17.77
C LEU A 15 -3.42 -1.51 19.25
N GLU A 16 -2.90 -0.64 20.11
CA GLU A 16 -3.20 -0.62 21.55
C GLU A 16 -4.71 -0.62 21.87
N PRO A 17 -5.56 0.22 21.23
CA PRO A 17 -7.00 0.18 21.50
C PRO A 17 -7.68 -1.13 21.11
N ILE A 18 -7.21 -1.79 20.04
CA ILE A 18 -7.73 -3.08 19.57
C ILE A 18 -7.45 -4.17 20.61
N PHE A 19 -6.26 -4.15 21.22
CA PHE A 19 -5.89 -5.12 22.25
C PHE A 19 -6.52 -4.83 23.61
N LYS A 20 -6.78 -3.55 23.95
CA LYS A 20 -7.41 -3.17 25.23
C LYS A 20 -8.92 -3.39 25.25
N HIS A 21 -9.57 -3.41 24.09
CA HIS A 21 -11.02 -3.58 23.96
C HIS A 21 -11.38 -4.72 23.01
N PRO A 22 -11.09 -5.98 23.37
CA PRO A 22 -11.32 -7.14 22.51
C PRO A 22 -12.80 -7.37 22.17
N GLU A 23 -13.72 -6.82 22.96
CA GLU A 23 -15.16 -6.76 22.64
C GLU A 23 -15.46 -5.99 21.34
N HIS A 24 -14.62 -5.02 20.97
CA HIS A 24 -14.66 -4.34 19.69
C HIS A 24 -13.88 -5.15 18.65
N LYS A 25 -14.60 -5.98 17.89
CA LYS A 25 -14.07 -6.83 16.80
C LYS A 25 -13.56 -6.03 15.58
N GLN A 26 -12.87 -4.92 15.78
CA GLN A 26 -12.26 -4.19 14.68
C GLN A 26 -11.08 -4.99 14.13
N PRO A 27 -11.06 -5.32 12.83
CA PRO A 27 -9.92 -6.01 12.24
C PRO A 27 -8.69 -5.09 12.27
N PRO A 28 -7.49 -5.65 12.41
CA PRO A 28 -6.27 -4.86 12.32
C PRO A 28 -6.13 -4.21 10.92
N PRO A 29 -5.47 -3.04 10.82
CA PRO A 29 -5.17 -2.43 9.53
C PRO A 29 -4.44 -3.40 8.59
N LYS A 30 -4.94 -3.51 7.35
CA LYS A 30 -4.34 -4.30 6.27
C LYS A 30 -3.34 -3.50 5.44
N THR A 31 -3.59 -2.20 5.29
CA THR A 31 -2.80 -1.31 4.45
C THR A 31 -2.06 -0.28 5.27
N ILE A 32 -1.02 0.36 4.70
CA ILE A 32 -0.32 1.42 5.42
C ILE A 32 -1.24 2.63 5.61
N THR A 33 -2.12 2.91 4.66
CA THR A 33 -3.04 4.04 4.80
C THR A 33 -4.02 3.83 5.94
N GLN A 34 -4.57 2.61 6.11
CA GLN A 34 -5.43 2.30 7.25
C GLN A 34 -4.69 2.44 8.59
N LEU A 35 -3.44 1.99 8.64
CA LEU A 35 -2.59 2.11 9.84
C LEU A 35 -2.42 3.57 10.25
N TYR A 36 -2.11 4.44 9.28
CA TYR A 36 -1.90 5.87 9.53
C TYR A 36 -3.20 6.63 9.77
N SER A 37 -4.30 6.24 9.12
CA SER A 37 -5.63 6.76 9.44
C SER A 37 -6.01 6.49 10.89
N SER A 38 -5.78 5.28 11.38
CA SER A 38 -6.04 4.94 12.79
C SER A 38 -5.08 5.63 13.74
N TYR A 39 -3.80 5.76 13.38
CA TYR A 39 -2.81 6.52 14.15
C TYR A 39 -3.23 7.98 14.34
N ILE A 40 -3.54 8.68 13.24
CA ILE A 40 -3.99 10.08 13.28
C ILE A 40 -5.33 10.18 14.00
N TYR A 41 -6.29 9.29 13.75
CA TYR A 41 -7.57 9.29 14.47
C TYR A 41 -7.38 9.20 15.98
N ASN A 42 -6.52 8.29 16.46
CA ASN A 42 -6.25 8.13 17.89
C ASN A 42 -5.63 9.40 18.49
N ILE A 43 -4.76 10.10 17.77
CA ILE A 43 -4.24 11.41 18.19
C ILE A 43 -5.38 12.42 18.27
N LEU A 44 -6.11 12.61 17.17
CA LEU A 44 -7.14 13.66 17.09
C LEU A 44 -8.29 13.45 18.08
N LYS A 45 -8.61 12.19 18.41
CA LYS A 45 -9.66 11.84 19.37
C LYS A 45 -9.27 12.15 20.82
N ASN A 46 -7.99 12.04 21.16
CA ASN A 46 -7.50 12.17 22.53
C ASN A 46 -6.97 13.57 22.87
N HIS A 47 -6.70 14.43 21.88
CA HIS A 47 -6.25 15.79 22.11
C HIS A 47 -7.42 16.79 22.23
N PRO A 48 -7.32 17.82 23.10
CA PRO A 48 -8.40 18.77 23.36
C PRO A 48 -8.90 19.47 22.09
N ARG A 49 -10.17 19.88 22.12
CA ARG A 49 -10.81 20.64 21.04
C ARG A 49 -10.01 21.90 20.75
N ALA A 50 -9.55 22.04 19.51
CA ALA A 50 -9.02 23.30 19.02
C ALA A 50 -10.09 24.40 19.12
N THR A 51 -9.66 25.64 19.34
CA THR A 51 -10.52 26.83 19.29
C THR A 51 -11.08 27.06 17.88
N GLU A 52 -10.34 26.60 16.87
CA GLU A 52 -10.70 26.59 15.46
C GLU A 52 -11.10 25.17 15.00
N SER A 53 -11.77 25.07 13.85
CA SER A 53 -12.15 23.80 13.23
C SER A 53 -10.94 22.87 13.04
N PRO A 54 -10.94 21.64 13.60
CA PRO A 54 -9.91 20.62 13.34
C PRO A 54 -9.68 20.36 11.85
N ARG A 55 -10.74 20.46 11.04
CA ARG A 55 -10.66 20.32 9.58
C ARG A 55 -9.80 21.41 8.94
N GLU A 56 -9.96 22.65 9.38
CA GLU A 56 -9.25 23.80 8.80
C GLU A 56 -7.78 23.78 9.20
N ILE A 57 -7.49 23.52 10.48
CA ILE A 57 -6.11 23.36 10.97
C ILE A 57 -5.42 22.20 10.25
N MET A 58 -6.08 21.04 10.15
CA MET A 58 -5.52 19.87 9.43
C MET A 58 -5.31 20.17 7.94
N GLY A 59 -6.21 20.94 7.33
CA GLY A 59 -6.05 21.41 5.96
C GLY A 59 -4.76 22.23 5.79
N ARG A 60 -4.55 23.26 6.62
CA ARG A 60 -3.36 24.12 6.54
C ARG A 60 -2.07 23.39 6.91
N ALA A 61 -2.10 22.54 7.95
CA ALA A 61 -0.97 21.68 8.30
C ALA A 61 -0.60 20.72 7.17
N GLY A 62 -1.57 20.18 6.42
CA GLY A 62 -1.30 19.34 5.25
C GLY A 62 -0.88 20.09 3.99
N GLU A 63 -1.22 21.36 3.84
CA GLU A 63 -0.60 22.22 2.82
C GLU A 63 0.88 22.46 3.13
N MET A 64 1.20 22.84 4.38
CA MET A 64 2.58 22.98 4.86
C MET A 64 3.38 21.67 4.69
N ALA A 65 2.79 20.53 5.09
CA ALA A 65 3.41 19.22 4.94
C ALA A 65 3.72 18.88 3.48
N TYR A 66 2.80 19.21 2.56
CA TYR A 66 2.96 18.99 1.13
C TYR A 66 4.09 19.84 0.54
N GLU A 67 4.16 21.12 0.89
CA GLU A 67 5.29 21.98 0.52
C GLU A 67 6.60 21.46 1.09
N GLY A 68 6.57 20.89 2.31
CA GLY A 68 7.72 20.21 2.88
C GLY A 68 8.19 19.01 2.05
N ILE A 69 7.27 18.21 1.49
CA ILE A 69 7.65 17.12 0.56
C ILE A 69 8.22 17.72 -0.75
N CYS A 70 7.62 18.79 -1.26
CA CYS A 70 8.08 19.50 -2.45
C CYS A 70 9.51 20.05 -2.29
N ASN A 71 9.86 20.52 -1.10
CA ASN A 71 11.13 21.20 -0.84
C ASN A 71 12.13 20.35 -0.04
N ARG A 72 11.75 19.11 0.32
CA ARG A 72 12.50 18.22 1.23
C ARG A 72 12.73 18.83 2.62
N THR A 73 11.78 19.65 3.07
CA THR A 73 11.74 20.25 4.40
C THR A 73 11.05 19.32 5.39
N ILE A 74 11.73 19.03 6.50
CA ILE A 74 11.23 18.21 7.61
C ILE A 74 11.19 18.96 8.95
N VAL A 75 11.88 20.12 9.02
CA VAL A 75 11.89 21.05 10.14
C VAL A 75 11.17 22.32 9.71
N PHE A 76 10.10 22.66 10.42
CA PHE A 76 9.26 23.82 10.15
C PHE A 76 9.44 24.81 11.30
N ASP A 77 9.55 26.08 10.98
CA ASP A 77 9.76 27.11 11.97
C ASP A 77 8.59 28.10 12.02
N ASP A 78 8.73 29.15 12.83
CA ASP A 78 7.68 30.16 12.99
C ASP A 78 7.27 30.84 11.66
N ASP A 79 8.19 30.94 10.69
CA ASP A 79 7.89 31.54 9.38
C ASP A 79 7.01 30.60 8.56
N HIS A 80 7.28 29.29 8.61
CA HIS A 80 6.43 28.28 7.97
C HIS A 80 5.03 28.26 8.60
N PHE A 81 4.95 28.33 9.94
CA PHE A 81 3.67 28.39 10.66
C PHE A 81 2.88 29.64 10.28
N SER A 82 3.52 30.79 10.31
CA SER A 82 2.92 32.07 9.95
C SER A 82 2.42 32.08 8.50
N HIS A 83 3.20 31.54 7.55
CA HIS A 83 2.83 31.45 6.14
C HIS A 83 1.57 30.61 5.91
N HIS A 84 1.39 29.54 6.69
CA HIS A 84 0.24 28.66 6.63
C HIS A 84 -0.86 29.02 7.63
N HIS A 85 -0.79 30.19 8.28
CA HIS A 85 -1.75 30.63 9.30
C HIS A 85 -1.99 29.56 10.38
N LEU A 86 -0.91 28.94 10.84
CA LEU A 86 -0.89 27.97 11.92
C LEU A 86 -0.32 28.62 13.17
N GLU A 87 -0.93 28.30 14.30
CA GLU A 87 -0.44 28.70 15.61
C GLU A 87 -0.15 27.46 16.45
N PRO A 88 0.92 27.47 17.27
CA PRO A 88 1.18 26.41 18.22
C PRO A 88 -0.05 26.18 19.12
N SER A 89 -0.48 24.93 19.22
CA SER A 89 -1.69 24.58 19.97
C SER A 89 -1.63 23.14 20.45
N THR A 90 -2.45 22.82 21.46
CA THR A 90 -2.60 21.45 21.96
C THR A 90 -3.03 20.46 20.87
N PHE A 91 -3.74 20.95 19.85
CA PHE A 91 -4.12 20.17 18.68
C PHE A 91 -2.91 19.86 17.77
N ILE A 92 -2.13 20.88 17.39
CA ILE A 92 -0.91 20.70 16.57
C ILE A 92 0.11 19.80 17.30
N SER A 93 0.29 20.00 18.60
CA SER A 93 1.22 19.19 19.42
C SER A 93 0.85 17.70 19.48
N GLY A 94 -0.37 17.32 19.08
CA GLY A 94 -0.78 15.92 19.02
C GLY A 94 -0.08 15.16 17.88
N PHE A 95 0.22 15.82 16.76
CA PHE A 95 0.80 15.17 15.57
C PHE A 95 2.08 15.84 15.05
N MET A 96 2.55 16.90 15.70
CA MET A 96 3.85 17.52 15.50
C MET A 96 4.59 17.64 16.83
N MET A 97 5.92 17.55 16.79
CA MET A 97 6.81 17.69 17.94
C MET A 97 7.48 19.06 17.92
N GLU A 98 7.51 19.72 19.07
CA GLU A 98 8.29 20.92 19.32
C GLU A 98 9.72 20.55 19.73
N ILE A 99 10.70 21.13 19.06
CA ILE A 99 12.12 20.91 19.31
C ILE A 99 12.76 22.27 19.59
N LEU A 100 13.51 22.34 20.70
CA LEU A 100 14.30 23.51 21.02
C LEU A 100 15.66 23.41 20.32
N GLU A 101 15.83 24.20 19.27
CA GLU A 101 17.08 24.32 18.53
C GLU A 101 17.93 25.45 19.11
N LYS A 102 19.25 25.25 19.18
CA LYS A 102 20.20 26.26 19.64
C LYS A 102 21.03 26.71 18.45
N ASP A 103 20.94 27.99 18.12
CA ASP A 103 21.71 28.64 17.05
C ASP A 103 22.52 29.82 17.62
N ASP A 104 23.39 30.41 16.81
CA ASP A 104 24.28 31.53 17.19
C ASP A 104 23.50 32.76 17.68
N GLY A 105 22.21 32.88 17.30
CA GLY A 105 21.29 33.93 17.73
C GLY A 105 20.44 33.64 18.98
N GLY A 106 20.50 32.43 19.56
CA GLY A 106 19.73 32.05 20.75
C GLY A 106 19.05 30.67 20.66
N ARG A 107 18.02 30.47 21.48
CA ARG A 107 17.16 29.28 21.45
C ARG A 107 15.92 29.60 20.60
N ARG A 108 15.67 28.80 19.56
CA ARG A 108 14.47 28.90 18.72
C ARG A 108 13.66 27.60 18.85
N VAL A 109 12.34 27.72 18.80
CA VAL A 109 11.45 26.55 18.73
C VAL A 109 11.22 26.22 17.26
N VAL A 110 11.40 24.96 16.91
CA VAL A 110 11.08 24.43 15.58
C VAL A 110 10.17 23.21 15.74
N TYR A 111 9.47 22.86 14.68
CA TYR A 111 8.42 21.87 14.64
C TYR A 111 8.76 20.77 13.64
N THR A 112 8.51 19.52 14.00
CA THR A 112 8.74 18.38 13.10
C THR A 112 7.56 17.42 13.18
N PHE A 113 7.25 16.72 12.09
CA PHE A 113 6.40 15.54 12.20
C PHE A 113 7.21 14.40 12.87
N PRO A 114 6.57 13.52 13.67
CA PRO A 114 7.25 12.39 14.31
C PRO A 114 8.04 11.49 13.35
N HIS A 115 7.62 11.43 12.09
CA HIS A 115 8.30 10.76 11.00
C HIS A 115 7.84 11.34 9.66
N LEU A 116 8.68 11.26 8.61
CA LEU A 116 8.35 11.75 7.27
C LEU A 116 7.05 11.15 6.72
N THR A 117 6.77 9.88 6.99
CA THR A 117 5.51 9.25 6.57
C THR A 117 4.28 9.83 7.24
N VAL A 118 4.39 10.41 8.44
CA VAL A 118 3.29 11.15 9.07
C VAL A 118 3.06 12.47 8.32
N GLN A 119 4.13 13.17 7.95
CA GLN A 119 4.07 14.35 7.09
C GLN A 119 3.39 14.03 5.74
N GLU A 120 3.81 12.95 5.08
CA GLU A 120 3.22 12.48 3.81
C GLU A 120 1.74 12.12 3.94
N PHE A 121 1.35 11.49 5.05
CA PHE A 121 -0.05 11.16 5.33
C PHE A 121 -0.90 12.41 5.54
N VAL A 122 -0.43 13.36 6.37
CA VAL A 122 -1.13 14.62 6.63
C VAL A 122 -1.25 15.47 5.35
N ALA A 123 -0.20 15.48 4.52
CA ALA A 123 -0.24 16.08 3.19
C ALA A 123 -1.28 15.43 2.27
N ALA A 124 -1.35 14.10 2.23
CA ALA A 124 -2.32 13.37 1.43
C ALA A 124 -3.76 13.62 1.90
N LEU A 125 -3.99 13.64 3.22
CA LEU A 125 -5.28 13.90 3.82
C LEU A 125 -5.84 15.29 3.46
N ALA A 126 -5.00 16.33 3.47
CA ALA A 126 -5.43 17.68 3.12
C ALA A 126 -6.01 17.80 1.70
N ARG A 127 -5.63 16.93 0.76
CA ARG A 127 -6.21 16.88 -0.59
C ARG A 127 -7.71 16.54 -0.61
N TYR A 128 -8.22 15.98 0.47
CA TYR A 128 -9.62 15.61 0.65
C TYR A 128 -10.40 16.58 1.54
N LEU A 129 -9.73 17.47 2.26
CA LEU A 129 -10.34 18.40 3.21
C LEU A 129 -10.64 19.77 2.60
N SER A 130 -9.86 20.18 1.60
CA SER A 130 -10.00 21.50 0.97
C SER A 130 -11.18 21.55 -0.01
N PRO A 131 -12.07 22.55 0.10
CA PRO A 131 -13.16 22.78 -0.84
C PRO A 131 -12.68 23.44 -2.13
N VAL A 132 -11.47 24.00 -2.15
CA VAL A 132 -10.91 24.64 -3.33
C VAL A 132 -10.67 23.54 -4.35
N ARG A 133 -11.32 23.65 -5.51
CA ARG A 133 -11.10 22.84 -6.73
C ARG A 133 -9.67 23.02 -7.24
N ARG A 134 -8.69 22.56 -6.49
CA ARG A 134 -7.40 22.19 -7.04
C ARG A 134 -7.65 20.85 -7.70
N ASP A 135 -7.52 20.82 -9.01
CA ASP A 135 -7.58 19.62 -9.84
C ASP A 135 -6.57 18.61 -9.26
N LEU A 136 -7.04 17.72 -8.37
CA LEU A 136 -6.22 16.72 -7.70
C LEU A 136 -5.66 15.80 -8.77
N HIS A 137 -6.43 15.52 -9.82
CA HIS A 137 -5.95 14.77 -10.97
C HIS A 137 -4.71 15.44 -11.63
N LYS A 138 -4.72 16.76 -11.84
CA LYS A 138 -3.54 17.52 -12.34
C LYS A 138 -2.36 17.44 -11.38
N LEU A 139 -2.60 17.61 -10.08
CA LEU A 139 -1.57 17.48 -9.05
C LEU A 139 -0.92 16.10 -9.09
N LEU A 140 -1.74 15.04 -9.08
CA LEU A 140 -1.27 13.65 -9.12
C LEU A 140 -0.45 13.36 -10.38
N HIS A 141 -0.87 13.91 -11.52
CA HIS A 141 -0.10 13.80 -12.76
C HIS A 141 1.23 14.57 -12.72
N GLN A 142 1.32 15.69 -12.02
CA GLN A 142 2.57 16.42 -11.83
C GLN A 142 3.53 15.65 -10.92
N VAL A 143 3.09 15.28 -9.72
CA VAL A 143 3.96 14.61 -8.73
C VAL A 143 4.38 13.21 -9.17
N HIS A 144 3.58 12.51 -9.98
CA HIS A 144 3.95 11.19 -10.51
C HIS A 144 5.06 11.22 -11.57
N LYS A 145 5.32 12.38 -12.18
CA LYS A 145 6.43 12.55 -13.13
C LYS A 145 7.78 12.70 -12.45
N GLU A 146 7.79 13.01 -11.16
CA GLU A 146 9.00 13.17 -10.38
C GLU A 146 9.69 11.81 -10.20
N SER A 147 10.93 11.71 -10.66
CA SER A 147 11.68 10.45 -10.72
C SER A 147 12.47 10.12 -9.46
N ASP A 148 12.53 11.05 -8.51
CA ASP A 148 13.32 10.92 -7.28
C ASP A 148 12.61 10.16 -6.15
N GLY A 149 11.40 9.64 -6.43
CA GLY A 149 10.62 8.79 -5.52
C GLY A 149 9.97 9.52 -4.34
N ARG A 150 10.16 10.84 -4.20
CA ARG A 150 9.72 11.59 -3.01
C ARG A 150 8.22 11.62 -2.77
N PHE A 151 7.42 11.29 -3.78
CA PHE A 151 5.97 11.26 -3.70
C PHE A 151 5.38 9.84 -3.69
N GLU A 152 6.20 8.78 -3.66
CA GLU A 152 5.66 7.41 -3.73
C GLU A 152 4.75 7.08 -2.54
N ILE A 153 5.15 7.41 -1.31
CA ILE A 153 4.33 7.16 -0.11
C ILE A 153 3.15 8.15 -0.04
N PHE A 154 3.37 9.43 -0.37
CA PHE A 154 2.28 10.39 -0.54
C PHE A 154 1.18 9.87 -1.49
N LEU A 155 1.55 9.36 -2.67
CA LEU A 155 0.62 8.80 -3.65
C LEU A 155 -0.10 7.55 -3.12
N ARG A 156 0.60 6.67 -2.38
CA ARG A 156 -0.02 5.54 -1.67
C ARG A 156 -1.13 6.01 -0.74
N PHE A 157 -0.86 7.03 0.07
CA PHE A 157 -1.85 7.56 1.00
C PHE A 157 -3.02 8.25 0.30
N VAL A 158 -2.78 9.04 -0.75
CA VAL A 158 -3.88 9.65 -1.53
C VAL A 158 -4.81 8.55 -2.03
N VAL A 159 -4.28 7.54 -2.71
CA VAL A 159 -5.10 6.45 -3.25
C VAL A 159 -5.75 5.62 -2.14
N GLY A 160 -5.06 5.33 -1.04
CA GLY A 160 -5.65 4.56 0.07
C GLY A 160 -6.77 5.29 0.81
N LEU A 161 -6.71 6.63 0.88
CA LEU A 161 -7.75 7.49 1.47
C LEU A 161 -8.99 7.56 0.57
N SER A 162 -8.89 7.17 -0.70
CA SER A 162 -10.05 7.05 -1.59
C SER A 162 -10.96 5.86 -1.22
N TRP A 163 -10.55 4.97 -0.30
CA TRP A 163 -11.40 3.90 0.20
C TRP A 163 -12.27 4.39 1.38
N PRO A 164 -13.61 4.33 1.28
CA PRO A 164 -14.50 4.89 2.32
C PRO A 164 -14.24 4.34 3.72
N HIS A 165 -13.84 3.07 3.85
CA HIS A 165 -13.57 2.45 5.15
C HIS A 165 -12.26 2.94 5.78
N THR A 166 -11.25 3.33 4.98
CA THR A 166 -10.00 3.93 5.49
C THR A 166 -10.28 5.30 6.11
N ALA A 167 -11.11 6.11 5.45
CA ALA A 167 -11.38 7.50 5.79
C ALA A 167 -12.44 7.67 6.89
N ARG A 168 -13.39 6.73 7.02
CA ARG A 168 -14.59 6.86 7.88
C ARG A 168 -14.30 7.37 9.30
N GLN A 169 -13.29 6.82 9.96
CA GLN A 169 -12.95 7.24 11.33
C GLN A 169 -12.46 8.70 11.38
N LEU A 170 -11.71 9.15 10.37
CA LEU A 170 -11.24 10.54 10.28
C LEU A 170 -12.40 11.51 10.00
N GLU A 171 -13.40 11.08 9.24
CA GLU A 171 -14.58 11.89 8.93
C GLU A 171 -15.43 12.20 10.17
N GLU A 172 -15.35 11.39 11.23
CA GLU A 172 -15.99 11.67 12.52
C GLU A 172 -15.48 12.98 13.16
N ILE A 173 -14.22 13.34 12.89
CA ILE A 173 -13.54 14.50 13.48
C ILE A 173 -13.40 15.64 12.48
N LEU A 174 -13.08 15.32 11.22
CA LEU A 174 -12.74 16.29 10.17
C LEU A 174 -13.93 16.59 9.24
N GLY A 175 -15.06 15.91 9.43
CA GLY A 175 -16.20 15.93 8.52
C GLY A 175 -15.93 15.15 7.22
N PRO A 176 -16.93 15.05 6.33
CA PRO A 176 -16.84 14.23 5.12
C PRO A 176 -15.69 14.64 4.21
N LEU A 177 -14.98 13.67 3.64
CA LEU A 177 -14.01 13.89 2.59
C LEU A 177 -14.73 14.24 1.28
N HIS A 178 -14.14 15.11 0.47
CA HIS A 178 -14.77 15.53 -0.79
C HIS A 178 -14.82 14.38 -1.81
N ASN A 179 -16.04 13.95 -2.17
CA ASN A 179 -16.28 12.89 -3.17
C ASN A 179 -15.63 13.18 -4.54
N ALA A 180 -15.53 14.45 -4.94
CA ALA A 180 -14.85 14.83 -6.18
C ALA A 180 -13.37 14.39 -6.16
N SER A 181 -12.65 14.65 -5.06
CA SER A 181 -11.26 14.22 -4.86
C SER A 181 -11.12 12.69 -4.87
N VAL A 182 -12.10 11.97 -4.29
CA VAL A 182 -12.14 10.49 -4.32
C VAL A 182 -12.24 9.99 -5.76
N CYS A 183 -13.18 10.55 -6.54
CA CYS A 183 -13.34 10.21 -7.96
C CYS A 183 -12.10 10.54 -8.79
N GLU A 184 -11.47 11.69 -8.55
CA GLU A 184 -10.26 12.12 -9.25
C GLU A 184 -9.07 11.19 -8.96
N ALA A 185 -8.86 10.78 -7.71
CA ALA A 185 -7.81 9.82 -7.34
C ALA A 185 -8.02 8.44 -7.96
N ILE A 186 -9.26 7.92 -7.95
CA ILE A 186 -9.61 6.63 -8.58
C ILE A 186 -9.42 6.70 -10.10
N SER A 187 -9.88 7.78 -10.74
CA SER A 187 -9.72 8.01 -12.17
C SER A 187 -8.24 8.07 -12.57
N TRP A 188 -7.45 8.84 -11.82
CA TRP A 188 -6.01 8.92 -12.01
C TRP A 188 -5.34 7.54 -11.88
N LEU A 189 -5.67 6.77 -10.83
CA LEU A 189 -5.10 5.45 -10.62
C LEU A 189 -5.42 4.52 -11.79
N LYS A 190 -6.69 4.49 -12.24
CA LYS A 190 -7.14 3.70 -13.39
C LYS A 190 -6.28 3.97 -14.63
N MET A 191 -6.14 5.25 -15.00
CA MET A 191 -5.37 5.65 -16.19
C MET A 191 -3.89 5.26 -16.09
N ASN A 192 -3.29 5.37 -14.90
CA ASN A 192 -1.87 5.04 -14.70
C ASN A 192 -1.60 3.54 -14.66
N ILE A 193 -2.54 2.72 -14.17
CA ILE A 193 -2.44 1.25 -14.31
C ILE A 193 -2.44 0.86 -15.79
N GLU A 194 -3.40 1.37 -16.57
CA GLU A 194 -3.50 1.09 -18.01
C GLU A 194 -2.24 1.53 -18.78
N ALA A 195 -1.66 2.68 -18.40
CA ALA A 195 -0.40 3.16 -18.99
C ALA A 195 0.81 2.31 -18.56
N ALA A 196 0.90 1.91 -17.29
CA ALA A 196 2.00 1.11 -16.76
C ALA A 196 2.05 -0.29 -17.37
N ILE A 197 0.89 -0.92 -17.61
CA ILE A 197 0.79 -2.21 -18.31
C ILE A 197 1.43 -2.11 -19.69
N LYS A 198 1.10 -1.06 -20.46
CA LYS A 198 1.66 -0.83 -21.82
C LYS A 198 3.17 -0.59 -21.84
N GLN A 199 3.74 -0.12 -20.73
CA GLN A 199 5.16 0.23 -20.61
C GLN A 199 6.00 -0.86 -19.94
N SER A 200 5.39 -1.95 -19.46
CA SER A 200 6.00 -3.00 -18.63
C SER A 200 7.14 -3.80 -19.30
N GLY A 201 7.40 -3.60 -20.60
CA GLY A 201 8.52 -4.23 -21.29
C GLY A 201 9.92 -3.73 -20.90
N SER A 202 10.02 -2.59 -20.22
CA SER A 202 11.28 -2.01 -19.73
C SER A 202 11.41 -2.11 -18.20
N GLU A 203 12.61 -2.08 -17.65
CA GLU A 203 12.83 -2.09 -16.18
C GLU A 203 12.10 -0.94 -15.48
N GLY A 204 12.17 0.28 -16.02
CA GLY A 204 11.42 1.42 -15.52
C GLY A 204 9.90 1.24 -15.60
N GLY A 205 9.42 0.57 -16.65
CA GLY A 205 8.01 0.17 -16.77
C GLY A 205 7.58 -0.84 -15.72
N LYS A 206 8.41 -1.85 -15.43
CA LYS A 206 8.16 -2.84 -14.37
C LYS A 206 8.09 -2.20 -13.00
N ARG A 207 8.99 -1.24 -12.70
CA ARG A 207 8.92 -0.43 -11.46
C ARG A 207 7.61 0.35 -11.37
N LYS A 208 7.20 1.03 -12.44
CA LYS A 208 5.92 1.76 -12.46
C LYS A 208 4.74 0.83 -12.25
N LEU A 209 4.72 -0.32 -12.92
CA LEU A 209 3.65 -1.31 -12.77
C LEU A 209 3.59 -1.84 -11.33
N LEU A 210 4.73 -2.15 -10.71
CA LEU A 210 4.78 -2.56 -9.31
C LEU A 210 4.24 -1.46 -8.38
N ASN A 211 4.60 -0.19 -8.61
CA ASN A 211 4.04 0.93 -7.85
C ASN A 211 2.51 1.01 -8.01
N MET A 212 1.97 0.77 -9.20
CA MET A 212 0.53 0.67 -9.41
C MET A 212 -0.11 -0.51 -8.64
N MET A 213 0.57 -1.64 -8.49
CA MET A 213 0.11 -2.76 -7.65
C MET A 213 0.03 -2.35 -6.17
N TYR A 214 1.01 -1.59 -5.68
CA TYR A 214 0.94 -1.00 -4.33
C TYR A 214 -0.26 -0.06 -4.19
N TYR A 215 -0.54 0.78 -5.18
CA TYR A 215 -1.67 1.71 -5.12
C TYR A 215 -3.02 0.99 -5.18
N LEU A 216 -3.14 -0.08 -5.99
CA LEU A 216 -4.31 -0.95 -5.99
C LEU A 216 -4.52 -1.61 -4.63
N PHE A 217 -3.44 -2.14 -4.04
CA PHE A 217 -3.48 -2.69 -2.69
C PHE A 217 -3.94 -1.64 -1.67
N GLU A 218 -3.40 -0.42 -1.68
CA GLU A 218 -3.84 0.63 -0.76
C GLU A 218 -5.30 1.04 -0.95
N SER A 219 -5.79 1.09 -2.20
CA SER A 219 -7.16 1.47 -2.52
C SER A 219 -8.22 0.49 -2.00
N GLN A 220 -7.84 -0.77 -1.75
CA GLN A 220 -8.74 -1.88 -1.41
C GLN A 220 -9.97 -1.97 -2.34
N ASN A 221 -9.84 -1.48 -3.57
CA ASN A 221 -10.92 -1.43 -4.55
C ASN A 221 -10.82 -2.63 -5.49
N ASN A 222 -11.46 -3.72 -5.08
CA ASN A 222 -11.41 -4.99 -5.82
C ASN A 222 -11.95 -4.86 -7.25
N THR A 223 -13.02 -4.08 -7.43
CA THR A 223 -13.61 -3.83 -8.75
C THR A 223 -12.64 -3.08 -9.66
N LEU A 224 -11.94 -2.07 -9.14
CA LEU A 224 -10.92 -1.35 -9.91
C LEU A 224 -9.78 -2.28 -10.32
N ALA A 225 -9.29 -3.13 -9.42
CA ALA A 225 -8.26 -4.13 -9.73
C ALA A 225 -8.74 -5.07 -10.85
N GLN A 226 -9.94 -5.62 -10.72
CA GLN A 226 -10.56 -6.50 -11.72
C GLN A 226 -10.71 -5.84 -13.09
N VAL A 227 -11.22 -4.60 -13.14
CA VAL A 227 -11.46 -3.90 -14.41
C VAL A 227 -10.15 -3.51 -15.10
N THR A 228 -9.12 -3.11 -14.34
CA THR A 228 -7.87 -2.62 -14.92
C THR A 228 -6.89 -3.74 -15.28
N LEU A 229 -6.79 -4.78 -14.46
CA LEU A 229 -5.89 -5.91 -14.68
C LEU A 229 -6.57 -7.11 -15.32
N GLY A 230 -7.90 -7.21 -15.27
CA GLY A 230 -8.66 -8.31 -15.88
C GLY A 230 -8.64 -8.31 -17.41
N ALA A 231 -8.11 -7.29 -18.07
CA ALA A 231 -7.86 -7.31 -19.52
C ALA A 231 -6.44 -7.78 -19.90
N VAL A 232 -5.58 -8.02 -18.90
CA VAL A 232 -4.17 -8.32 -19.11
C VAL A 232 -3.96 -9.83 -19.21
N GLY A 233 -3.57 -10.32 -20.38
CA GLY A 233 -3.24 -11.75 -20.57
C GLY A 233 -1.87 -12.15 -20.02
N THR A 234 -0.92 -11.21 -19.95
CA THR A 234 0.45 -11.47 -19.48
C THR A 234 0.96 -10.35 -18.58
N LEU A 235 1.45 -10.72 -17.39
CA LEU A 235 2.21 -9.85 -16.51
C LEU A 235 3.67 -10.30 -16.46
N ASP A 236 4.58 -9.40 -16.79
CA ASP A 236 6.02 -9.68 -16.83
C ASP A 236 6.78 -8.79 -15.85
N PHE A 237 7.34 -9.41 -14.82
CA PHE A 237 8.27 -8.82 -13.87
C PHE A 237 9.68 -9.42 -14.00
N SER A 238 9.98 -10.17 -15.06
CA SER A 238 11.26 -10.87 -15.19
C SER A 238 12.47 -9.95 -15.07
N GLY A 239 13.54 -10.44 -14.44
CA GLY A 239 14.76 -9.68 -14.16
C GLY A 239 14.57 -8.55 -13.14
N PHE A 240 13.38 -8.37 -12.56
CA PHE A 240 13.10 -7.35 -11.56
C PHE A 240 13.15 -7.95 -10.16
N THR A 241 14.03 -7.44 -9.30
CA THR A 241 14.17 -7.95 -7.93
C THR A 241 12.91 -7.65 -7.11
N LEU A 242 12.27 -8.70 -6.58
CA LEU A 242 11.07 -8.60 -5.76
C LEU A 242 11.37 -9.02 -4.32
N ASN A 243 11.13 -8.11 -3.39
CA ASN A 243 11.27 -8.38 -1.96
C ASN A 243 10.00 -9.07 -1.42
N PRO A 244 10.01 -9.56 -0.16
CA PRO A 244 8.86 -10.26 0.38
C PRO A 244 7.58 -9.41 0.52
N LEU A 245 7.69 -8.09 0.68
CA LEU A 245 6.53 -7.18 0.67
C LEU A 245 5.93 -7.04 -0.74
N ASP A 246 6.78 -6.92 -1.77
CA ASP A 246 6.33 -6.89 -3.17
C ASP A 246 5.53 -8.15 -3.49
N CYS A 247 6.02 -9.31 -3.03
CA CYS A 247 5.35 -10.59 -3.15
C CYS A 247 3.98 -10.63 -2.47
N ALA A 248 3.84 -10.02 -1.28
CA ALA A 248 2.57 -9.93 -0.56
C ALA A 248 1.53 -9.11 -1.33
N VAL A 249 1.96 -7.95 -1.83
CA VAL A 249 1.13 -7.02 -2.59
C VAL A 249 0.70 -7.64 -3.92
N LEU A 250 1.65 -8.22 -4.65
CA LEU A 250 1.36 -8.95 -5.88
C LEU A 250 0.36 -10.08 -5.60
N SER A 251 0.59 -10.92 -4.60
CA SER A 251 -0.33 -12.01 -4.28
C SER A 251 -1.75 -11.51 -4.02
N HIS A 252 -1.90 -10.42 -3.27
CA HIS A 252 -3.22 -9.84 -3.01
C HIS A 252 -3.92 -9.40 -4.29
N VAL A 253 -3.25 -8.60 -5.12
CA VAL A 253 -3.85 -8.04 -6.34
C VAL A 253 -4.13 -9.13 -7.38
N LEU A 254 -3.20 -10.08 -7.54
CA LEU A 254 -3.31 -11.22 -8.45
C LEU A 254 -4.49 -12.13 -8.11
N GLN A 255 -4.76 -12.37 -6.82
CA GLN A 255 -5.94 -13.13 -6.40
C GLN A 255 -7.27 -12.51 -6.86
N LEU A 256 -7.32 -11.21 -7.10
CA LEU A 256 -8.51 -10.51 -7.56
C LEU A 256 -8.75 -10.64 -9.07
N CYS A 257 -7.76 -11.12 -9.84
CA CYS A 257 -7.77 -11.09 -11.30
C CYS A 257 -7.82 -12.52 -11.87
N ASP A 258 -8.80 -12.83 -12.71
CA ASP A 258 -9.02 -14.19 -13.23
C ASP A 258 -8.46 -14.43 -14.63
N ASN A 259 -8.25 -13.36 -15.40
CA ASN A 259 -7.95 -13.44 -16.83
C ASN A 259 -6.46 -13.38 -17.18
N ILE A 260 -5.60 -13.30 -16.18
CA ILE A 260 -4.15 -13.26 -16.41
C ILE A 260 -3.69 -14.70 -16.65
N GLU A 261 -3.36 -15.03 -17.90
CA GLU A 261 -2.96 -16.38 -18.29
C GLU A 261 -1.49 -16.67 -17.93
N THR A 262 -0.63 -15.66 -18.10
CA THR A 262 0.83 -15.79 -17.93
C THR A 262 1.35 -14.82 -16.90
N LEU A 263 2.06 -15.36 -15.90
CA LEU A 263 2.82 -14.59 -14.92
C LEU A 263 4.31 -14.93 -15.05
N ASN A 264 5.13 -13.97 -15.48
CA ASN A 264 6.57 -14.13 -15.66
C ASN A 264 7.36 -13.46 -14.53
N LEU A 265 7.90 -14.27 -13.63
CA LEU A 265 8.74 -13.87 -12.48
C LEU A 265 10.18 -14.41 -12.62
N TYR A 266 10.61 -14.72 -13.84
CA TYR A 266 11.93 -15.27 -14.12
C TYR A 266 13.04 -14.32 -13.64
N HIS A 267 14.05 -14.82 -12.92
CA HIS A 267 15.14 -14.00 -12.34
C HIS A 267 14.69 -12.82 -11.45
N CYS A 268 13.55 -12.95 -10.74
CA CYS A 268 13.14 -11.93 -9.77
C CYS A 268 13.86 -11.99 -8.41
N ASN A 269 14.80 -12.92 -8.21
CA ASN A 269 15.54 -13.11 -6.96
C ASN A 269 14.65 -13.18 -5.71
N ILE A 270 13.53 -13.91 -5.80
CA ILE A 270 12.55 -14.04 -4.71
C ILE A 270 13.04 -15.11 -3.73
N GLY A 271 13.24 -14.72 -2.46
CA GLY A 271 13.57 -15.64 -1.37
C GLY A 271 12.37 -16.43 -0.84
N ALA A 272 12.61 -17.38 0.06
CA ALA A 272 11.59 -18.29 0.61
C ALA A 272 10.38 -17.55 1.23
N GLU A 273 10.63 -16.47 1.97
CA GLU A 273 9.57 -15.65 2.57
C GLU A 273 8.70 -14.97 1.50
N GLY A 274 9.30 -14.55 0.38
CA GLY A 274 8.56 -14.00 -0.75
C GLY A 274 7.71 -15.05 -1.46
N ILE A 275 8.26 -16.25 -1.66
CA ILE A 275 7.51 -17.38 -2.20
C ILE A 275 6.31 -17.71 -1.35
N GLN A 276 6.49 -17.86 -0.04
CA GLN A 276 5.41 -18.16 0.89
C GLN A 276 4.25 -17.16 0.77
N ARG A 277 4.56 -15.87 0.54
CA ARG A 277 3.54 -14.84 0.34
C ARG A 277 2.87 -14.88 -1.03
N LEU A 278 3.52 -15.40 -2.06
CA LEU A 278 2.96 -15.54 -3.42
C LEU A 278 2.07 -16.77 -3.58
N VAL A 279 2.30 -17.84 -2.82
CA VAL A 279 1.56 -19.11 -2.91
C VAL A 279 0.04 -18.94 -3.09
N PRO A 280 -0.66 -18.06 -2.34
CA PRO A 280 -2.11 -17.89 -2.50
C PRO A 280 -2.55 -17.45 -3.89
N ALA A 281 -1.70 -16.83 -4.70
CA ALA A 281 -2.04 -16.40 -6.06
C ALA A 281 -1.63 -17.40 -7.15
N LEU A 282 -0.60 -18.22 -6.92
CA LEU A 282 0.08 -18.98 -7.99
C LEU A 282 -0.79 -20.04 -8.67
N HIS A 283 -1.80 -20.57 -7.97
CA HIS A 283 -2.66 -21.64 -8.48
C HIS A 283 -3.61 -21.20 -9.62
N LYS A 284 -3.70 -19.89 -9.91
CA LYS A 284 -4.62 -19.33 -10.91
C LYS A 284 -4.05 -19.31 -12.34
N TYR A 285 -2.75 -19.54 -12.51
CA TYR A 285 -2.05 -19.23 -13.76
C TYR A 285 -1.88 -20.47 -14.65
N ARG A 286 -2.23 -20.31 -15.92
CA ARG A 286 -2.02 -21.34 -16.96
C ARG A 286 -0.54 -21.52 -17.26
N GLU A 287 0.21 -20.43 -17.30
CA GLU A 287 1.66 -20.43 -17.48
C GLU A 287 2.33 -19.60 -16.37
N LEU A 288 3.15 -20.27 -15.56
CA LEU A 288 3.96 -19.64 -14.53
C LEU A 288 5.44 -19.83 -14.88
N ARG A 289 6.14 -18.73 -15.12
CA ARG A 289 7.60 -18.74 -15.32
C ARG A 289 8.27 -18.26 -14.05
N PHE A 290 8.98 -19.14 -13.37
CA PHE A 290 9.61 -18.87 -12.09
C PHE A 290 10.91 -19.68 -11.95
N VAL A 291 11.94 -19.13 -11.31
CA VAL A 291 13.15 -19.89 -10.92
C VAL A 291 13.31 -19.79 -9.41
N LEU A 292 13.28 -20.93 -8.73
CA LEU A 292 13.68 -21.05 -7.33
C LEU A 292 15.20 -20.95 -7.27
N ILE A 293 15.72 -19.95 -6.57
CA ILE A 293 17.13 -19.93 -6.18
C ILE A 293 17.18 -20.72 -4.87
N ASP A 294 17.59 -21.98 -4.96
CA ASP A 294 17.82 -22.86 -3.81
C ASP A 294 18.93 -22.26 -2.95
N GLY A 295 18.51 -21.57 -1.89
CA GLY A 295 19.36 -21.12 -0.81
C GLY A 295 18.69 -21.45 0.51
N PHE A 296 18.60 -22.74 0.85
CA PHE A 296 18.86 -23.31 2.19
C PHE A 296 18.35 -24.76 2.27
N SER A 297 19.25 -25.65 2.68
CA SER A 297 18.96 -27.01 3.12
C SER A 297 18.08 -26.97 4.37
N GLN A 298 16.76 -27.12 4.23
CA GLN A 298 15.92 -27.65 5.29
C GLN A 298 15.29 -28.95 4.80
N LYS A 299 15.38 -29.97 5.66
CA LYS A 299 15.00 -31.36 5.36
C LYS A 299 13.56 -31.42 4.82
N PRO A 300 13.30 -32.23 3.77
CA PRO A 300 11.97 -32.40 3.22
C PRO A 300 11.11 -33.17 4.23
N GLY A 301 10.21 -32.45 4.90
CA GLY A 301 9.06 -33.00 5.60
C GLY A 301 7.84 -32.21 5.14
N GLU A 302 7.03 -32.83 4.29
CA GLU A 302 5.66 -32.42 3.94
C GLU A 302 5.48 -31.20 3.01
N TYR A 303 5.93 -31.34 1.76
CA TYR A 303 5.21 -30.78 0.62
C TYR A 303 5.31 -31.77 -0.56
N GLN A 304 4.22 -32.42 -0.92
CA GLN A 304 4.09 -33.19 -2.17
C GLN A 304 3.19 -32.40 -3.13
N PRO A 305 3.75 -31.74 -4.16
CA PRO A 305 2.94 -31.21 -5.26
C PRO A 305 2.53 -32.38 -6.18
N VAL A 306 1.24 -32.43 -6.51
CA VAL A 306 0.69 -33.35 -7.53
C VAL A 306 0.93 -32.72 -8.90
N SER A 307 2.14 -32.87 -9.46
CA SER A 307 2.42 -32.53 -10.87
C SER A 307 3.67 -33.25 -11.40
N GLU A 308 3.56 -33.86 -12.57
CA GLU A 308 4.67 -34.51 -13.28
C GLU A 308 5.72 -33.49 -13.75
N VAL A 309 6.98 -33.78 -13.44
CA VAL A 309 8.15 -33.00 -13.87
C VAL A 309 8.36 -33.22 -15.37
N CYS A 310 8.00 -32.25 -16.19
CA CYS A 310 8.19 -32.33 -17.64
C CYS A 310 9.59 -31.81 -18.04
N GLY A 311 10.60 -32.66 -17.89
CA GLY A 311 11.93 -32.51 -18.47
C GLY A 311 12.92 -31.65 -17.68
N SER A 312 14.05 -32.25 -17.32
CA SER A 312 15.21 -31.58 -16.71
C SER A 312 16.29 -31.35 -17.77
N SER A 313 16.52 -30.09 -18.14
CA SER A 313 17.82 -29.67 -18.69
C SER A 313 18.22 -28.34 -18.05
N GLY A 314 18.93 -28.43 -16.93
CA GLY A 314 19.55 -27.31 -16.20
C GLY A 314 18.56 -26.33 -15.56
N ASN A 315 18.56 -26.23 -14.21
CA ASN A 315 17.98 -25.18 -13.33
C ASN A 315 16.64 -24.49 -13.71
N ILE A 316 15.86 -25.05 -14.62
CA ILE A 316 14.58 -24.51 -15.10
C ILE A 316 13.49 -25.47 -14.63
N LEU A 317 12.63 -25.01 -13.74
CA LEU A 317 11.36 -25.66 -13.43
C LEU A 317 10.26 -24.95 -14.25
N THR A 318 9.89 -25.55 -15.39
CA THR A 318 8.73 -25.10 -16.16
C THR A 318 7.51 -25.86 -15.63
N TYR A 319 6.63 -25.17 -14.89
CA TYR A 319 5.32 -25.74 -14.55
C TYR A 319 4.39 -25.53 -15.74
N ARG A 320 4.03 -26.62 -16.43
CA ARG A 320 2.98 -26.63 -17.45
C ARG A 320 1.84 -27.48 -16.95
N GLN A 321 0.75 -26.87 -16.53
CA GLN A 321 -0.46 -27.62 -16.18
C GLN A 321 -1.18 -27.98 -17.48
N SER A 322 -0.99 -29.20 -17.99
CA SER A 322 -1.80 -29.76 -19.07
C SER A 322 -3.04 -30.42 -18.47
N VAL A 323 -4.20 -29.79 -18.59
CA VAL A 323 -5.49 -30.43 -18.31
C VAL A 323 -5.80 -31.38 -19.48
N SER A 324 -5.58 -32.68 -19.31
CA SER A 324 -6.13 -33.70 -20.20
C SER A 324 -7.46 -34.19 -19.63
N LEU A 325 -8.57 -33.76 -20.23
CA LEU A 325 -9.85 -34.45 -20.12
C LEU A 325 -9.75 -35.72 -20.97
N GLY A 326 -9.74 -36.88 -20.33
CA GLY A 326 -9.71 -38.18 -20.99
C GLY A 326 -10.60 -39.17 -20.24
N GLU A 327 -11.69 -39.55 -20.90
CA GLU A 327 -12.71 -40.49 -20.41
C GLU A 327 -12.18 -41.93 -20.25
N ASN A 328 -12.88 -42.68 -19.39
CA ASN A 328 -12.97 -44.14 -19.27
C ASN A 328 -11.78 -44.93 -18.70
N SER A 329 -11.97 -45.45 -17.48
CA SER A 329 -12.19 -46.90 -17.30
C SER A 329 -12.69 -47.25 -15.89
N GLN A 330 -13.72 -48.08 -15.89
CA GLN A 330 -14.37 -48.69 -14.74
C GLN A 330 -13.41 -49.67 -14.02
N HIS A 331 -13.44 -49.71 -12.69
CA HIS A 331 -13.67 -50.96 -11.96
C HIS A 331 -14.09 -50.69 -10.50
N ASN A 332 -15.12 -51.45 -10.10
CA ASN A 332 -15.78 -51.49 -8.81
C ASN A 332 -14.84 -51.66 -7.60
N LEU A 333 -15.22 -51.13 -6.43
CA LEU A 333 -15.66 -51.96 -5.30
C LEU A 333 -16.20 -51.15 -4.10
N ALA A 334 -17.44 -51.49 -3.76
CA ALA A 334 -18.04 -51.59 -2.43
C ALA A 334 -18.24 -50.34 -1.56
N ILE A 335 -19.49 -49.87 -1.64
CA ILE A 335 -20.34 -49.41 -0.53
C ILE A 335 -19.95 -50.04 0.81
N ASN A 336 -19.76 -49.20 1.84
CA ASN A 336 -20.24 -49.44 3.20
C ASN A 336 -20.21 -48.12 4.00
N ASP A 337 -21.37 -47.47 4.02
CA ASP A 337 -21.83 -46.70 5.18
C ASP A 337 -22.24 -47.74 6.26
N PRO A 338 -21.99 -47.52 7.55
CA PRO A 338 -22.97 -46.73 8.31
C PRO A 338 -22.41 -45.85 9.44
N GLN A 339 -23.02 -44.68 9.58
CA GLN A 339 -23.46 -44.02 10.83
C GLN A 339 -22.47 -43.94 12.01
N TYR A 340 -22.01 -42.72 12.30
CA TYR A 340 -22.38 -41.96 13.52
C TYR A 340 -22.11 -40.46 13.33
#